data_AF-T2IJJ8-F1
#
_entry.id   AF-T2IJJ8-F1
#
_cell.length_a   1.000
_cell.length_b   1.000
_cell.length_c   1.000
_cell.angle_alpha   90.00
_cell.angle_beta   90.00
_cell.angle_gamma   90.00
#
_symmetry.space_group_name_H-M   'P 1'
#
loop_
_entity.id
_entity.type
_entity.pdbx_description
1 polymer ?
#
loop_
_entity_poly.entity_id
_entity_poly.type
_entity_poly.pdbx_seq_one_letter_code
_entity_poly.pdbx_strand_id
1 'polypeptide(L)' 'MSGAGDVNGDGFDDLIIGARSADPNGIGQAGESYVVFGKAGVFLLVLTCLP' A
#
# COMPACT_ATOMS: atom_id res chain seq x y z
N MET A 1 -4.72 -4.92 -17.72
CA MET A 1 -4.93 -4.58 -16.29
C MET A 1 -4.39 -3.17 -16.11
N SER A 2 -5.25 -2.21 -15.79
CA SER A 2 -4.80 -0.92 -15.28
C SER A 2 -4.78 -1.04 -13.75
N GLY A 3 -3.68 -0.59 -13.12
CA GLY A 3 -3.60 -0.48 -11.66
C GLY A 3 -4.66 0.48 -11.11
N ALA A 4 -4.74 0.58 -9.78
CA ALA A 4 -5.70 1.47 -9.11
C ALA A 4 -5.60 2.94 -9.56
N GLY A 5 -4.40 3.35 -10.02
CA GLY A 5 -4.13 4.72 -10.43
C GLY A 5 -4.09 5.67 -9.24
N ASP A 6 -4.05 6.96 -9.49
CA ASP A 6 -4.18 8.00 -8.47
C ASP A 6 -5.64 8.10 -7.98
N VAL A 7 -5.91 7.60 -6.79
CA VAL A 7 -7.26 7.52 -6.21
C VAL A 7 -7.63 8.80 -5.46
N ASN A 8 -6.66 9.52 -4.91
CA ASN A 8 -6.90 10.70 -4.08
C ASN A 8 -6.64 12.04 -4.80
N GLY A 9 -6.11 12.00 -6.03
CA GLY A 9 -5.86 13.17 -6.88
C GLY A 9 -4.57 13.91 -6.55
N ASP A 10 -3.57 13.26 -5.94
CA ASP A 10 -2.31 13.90 -5.56
C ASP A 10 -1.20 13.82 -6.63
N GLY A 11 -1.48 13.13 -7.74
CA GLY A 11 -0.60 12.97 -8.88
C GLY A 11 0.32 11.75 -8.81
N PHE A 12 0.13 10.84 -7.85
CA PHE A 12 0.89 9.59 -7.74
C PHE A 12 -0.03 8.36 -7.83
N ASP A 13 0.45 7.31 -8.51
CA ASP A 13 -0.31 6.05 -8.57
C ASP A 13 -0.37 5.38 -7.18
N ASP A 14 -1.57 4.96 -6.79
CA ASP A 14 -1.85 4.25 -5.55
C ASP A 14 -1.91 2.73 -5.74
N LEU A 15 -1.82 2.00 -4.61
CA LEU A 15 -1.96 0.55 -4.57
C LEU A 15 -3.13 0.12 -3.68
N ILE A 16 -3.99 -0.75 -4.21
CA ILE A 16 -5.07 -1.39 -3.46
C ILE A 16 -4.69 -2.85 -3.16
N ILE A 17 -4.76 -3.23 -1.88
CA ILE A 17 -4.47 -4.58 -1.40
C ILE A 17 -5.73 -5.15 -0.76
N GLY A 18 -6.13 -6.34 -1.19
CA GLY A 18 -7.23 -7.09 -0.57
C GLY A 18 -6.71 -8.22 0.31
N ALA A 19 -7.18 -8.28 1.55
CA ALA A 19 -6.97 -9.40 2.47
C ALA A 19 -8.30 -10.10 2.72
N ARG A 20 -8.69 -10.96 1.77
CA ARG A 20 -10.01 -11.61 1.70
C ARG A 20 -10.41 -12.44 2.93
N SER A 21 -9.45 -12.87 3.74
CA SER A 21 -9.67 -13.75 4.90
C SER A 21 -9.25 -13.10 6.21
N ALA A 22 -9.09 -11.78 6.24
CA ALA A 22 -8.85 -11.06 7.47
C ALA A 22 -10.09 -11.03 8.35
N ASP A 23 -9.85 -10.79 9.64
CA ASP A 23 -10.87 -10.80 10.69
C ASP A 23 -11.04 -9.41 11.35
N PRO A 24 -11.42 -8.36 10.59
CA PRO A 24 -11.53 -7.02 11.14
C PRO A 24 -12.59 -6.98 12.25
N ASN A 25 -12.30 -6.24 13.33
CA ASN A 25 -13.17 -6.13 14.51
C ASN A 25 -13.56 -7.49 15.14
N GLY A 26 -12.76 -8.54 14.92
CA GLY A 26 -13.03 -9.89 15.42
C GLY A 26 -14.08 -10.66 14.63
N ILE A 27 -14.51 -10.17 13.46
CA ILE A 27 -15.47 -10.86 12.60
C ILE A 27 -14.71 -11.78 11.63
N GLY A 28 -14.84 -13.10 11.85
CA GLY A 28 -14.16 -14.11 11.05
C GLY A 28 -14.40 -13.98 9.54
N GLN A 29 -13.32 -13.93 8.76
CA GLN A 29 -13.26 -13.90 7.30
C GLN A 29 -14.11 -12.79 6.66
N ALA A 30 -14.42 -11.71 7.38
CA ALA A 30 -15.15 -10.58 6.81
C ALA A 30 -14.36 -9.89 5.69
N GLY A 31 -13.03 -10.04 5.73
CA GLY A 31 -12.12 -9.46 4.76
C GLY A 31 -11.90 -7.97 4.99
N GLU A 32 -10.76 -7.49 4.51
CA GLU A 32 -10.39 -6.08 4.61
C GLU A 32 -9.64 -5.66 3.34
N SER A 33 -9.68 -4.35 3.08
CA SER A 33 -8.98 -3.74 1.96
C SER A 33 -8.19 -2.56 2.45
N TYR A 34 -6.97 -2.42 1.94
CA TYR A 34 -6.07 -1.33 2.26
C TYR A 34 -5.75 -0.52 1.00
N VAL A 35 -5.64 0.79 1.17
CA VAL A 35 -5.13 1.69 0.15
C VAL A 35 -3.78 2.21 0.65
N VAL A 36 -2.75 2.03 -0.16
CA VAL A 36 -1.41 2.57 0.09
C VAL A 36 -1.25 3.73 -0.87
N PHE A 37 -1.17 4.95 -0.32
CA PHE A 37 -1.00 6.15 -1.12
C PHE A 37 0.42 6.27 -1.65
N GLY A 38 0.54 6.53 -2.95
CA GLY A 38 1.79 6.87 -3.60
C GLY A 38 2.37 8.17 -3.05
N LYS A 39 3.68 8.35 -3.17
CA LYS A 39 4.33 9.63 -2.86
C LYS A 39 5.64 9.79 -3.62
N ALA A 40 5.97 11.04 -3.98
CA ALA A 40 7.33 11.37 -4.40
C ALA A 40 8.34 11.09 -3.27
N GLY A 41 9.38 10.34 -3.60
CA GLY A 41 10.51 10.10 -2.70
C GLY A 41 11.49 9.11 -3.31
N VAL A 42 12.77 9.32 -3.05
CA VAL A 42 13.80 8.32 -3.36
C VAL A 42 14.04 7.52 -2.08
N PHE A 43 13.85 6.21 -2.13
CA PHE A 43 14.28 5.34 -1.04
C PHE A 43 15.82 5.28 -1.05
N LEU A 44 16.45 6.18 -0.28
CA LEU A 44 17.90 6.16 -0.11
C LEU A 44 18.26 5.09 0.92
N LEU A 45 18.53 3.87 0.46
CA LEU A 45 19.22 2.88 1.28
C LEU A 45 20.70 3.25 1.34
N VAL A 46 21.13 3.88 2.44
CA VAL A 46 22.55 4.12 2.68
C VAL A 46 23.21 2.79 3.07
N LEU A 47 23.76 2.09 2.08
CA LEU A 47 24.71 0.98 2.28
C LEU A 47 26.06 1.57 2.70
N THR A 48 26.18 2.12 3.91
CA THR A 48 27.52 2.27 4.48
C THR A 48 27.99 0.90 4.92
N CYS A 49 29.08 0.42 4.32
CA CYS A 49 29.87 -0.66 4.90
C CYS A 49 30.28 -0.21 6.30
N LEU A 50 29.58 -0.69 7.33
CA LEU A 50 30.03 -0.55 8.71
C LEU A 50 31.39 -1.28 8.81
N PRO A 51 32.40 -0.69 9.47
CA PRO A 51 33.68 -1.36 9.67
C PRO A 51 33.51 -2.65 10.49
#